data_AF-A0A7C3YMT6-F1
#
_entry.id   AF-A0A7C3YMT6-F1
#
_cell.length_a   1.000
_cell.length_b   1.000
_cell.length_c   1.000
_cell.angle_alpha   90.00
_cell.angle_beta   90.00
_cell.angle_gamma   90.00
#
_symmetry.space_group_name_H-M   'P 1'
#
loop_
_entity.id
_entity.type
_entity.pdbx_description
1 polymer ?
#
loop_
_entity_poly.entity_id
_entity_poly.type
_entity_poly.pdbx_seq_one_letter_code
_entity_poly.pdbx_strand_id
1 'polypeptide(L)'
;MNRKEQEQEYIKAKKLLIKAFNINYSIPKGYGIRSSDYSKFYDKKTQLLNAVVNKIKTYSLPIKYGIGYDQKGDAVTYFEVVINHEIRQLSFHGLYGTTKLFHGVWNGIISKSFIRDDNNKILGNKDLFRY
;
A
#
# COMPACT_ATOMS: atom_id res chain seq x y z
N MET A 1 21.97 -10.49 -8.21
CA MET A 1 21.46 -10.08 -6.88
C MET A 1 21.45 -11.29 -5.97
N ASN A 2 21.97 -11.16 -4.73
CA ASN A 2 22.01 -12.29 -3.80
C ASN A 2 20.71 -12.39 -2.99
N ARG A 3 20.43 -13.58 -2.43
CA ARG A 3 19.19 -13.86 -1.68
C ARG A 3 19.01 -12.95 -0.46
N LYS A 4 20.09 -12.64 0.27
CA LYS A 4 20.04 -11.78 1.47
C LYS A 4 19.63 -10.34 1.12
N GLU A 5 20.13 -9.82 0.00
CA GLU A 5 19.79 -8.50 -0.52
C GLU A 5 18.30 -8.44 -0.93
N GLN A 6 17.82 -9.48 -1.63
CA GLN A 6 16.41 -9.58 -2.00
C GLN A 6 15.48 -9.64 -0.77
N GLU A 7 15.86 -10.40 0.26
CA GLU A 7 15.12 -10.48 1.54
C GLU A 7 15.09 -9.12 2.26
N GLN A 8 16.21 -8.40 2.29
CA GLN A 8 16.25 -7.06 2.88
C GLN A 8 15.37 -6.06 2.12
N GLU A 9 15.41 -6.09 0.78
CA GLU A 9 14.59 -5.21 -0.05
C GLU A 9 13.11 -5.55 0.01
N TYR A 10 12.77 -6.84 0.16
CA TYR A 10 11.42 -7.30 0.47
C TYR A 10 10.91 -6.70 1.79
N ILE A 11 11.70 -6.77 2.87
CA ILE A 11 11.34 -6.18 4.17
C ILE A 11 11.12 -4.67 4.05
N LYS A 12 11.98 -3.95 3.31
CA LYS A 12 11.83 -2.51 3.07
C LYS A 12 10.56 -2.21 2.28
N ALA A 13 10.28 -2.94 1.19
CA ALA A 13 9.07 -2.77 0.40
C ALA A 13 7.80 -3.02 1.24
N LYS A 14 7.77 -4.07 2.05
CA LYS A 14 6.68 -4.36 2.99
C LYS A 14 6.41 -3.20 3.95
N LYS A 15 7.47 -2.64 4.57
CA LYS A 15 7.34 -1.48 5.48
C LYS A 15 6.77 -0.24 4.78
N LEU A 16 7.21 0.04 3.55
CA LEU A 16 6.69 1.17 2.76
C LEU A 16 5.21 0.99 2.44
N LEU A 17 4.80 -0.23 2.09
CA LEU A 17 3.42 -0.55 1.74
C LEU A 17 2.48 -0.43 2.96
N ILE A 18 2.90 -0.93 4.13
CA ILE A 18 2.17 -0.75 5.40
C ILE A 18 2.03 0.74 5.74
N LYS A 19 3.10 1.52 5.55
CA LYS A 19 3.06 2.98 5.78
C LYS A 19 2.09 3.68 4.84
N ALA A 20 2.10 3.34 3.55
CA ALA A 20 1.15 3.89 2.58
C ALA A 20 -0.30 3.53 2.94
N PHE A 21 -0.52 2.29 3.40
CA PHE A 21 -1.82 1.83 3.86
C PHE A 21 -2.32 2.66 5.03
N ASN A 22 -1.52 2.83 6.07
CA ASN A 22 -1.91 3.60 7.25
C ASN A 22 -2.20 5.08 6.93
N ILE A 23 -1.49 5.70 6.00
CA ILE A 23 -1.83 7.06 5.51
C ILE A 23 -3.24 7.10 4.92
N ASN A 24 -3.63 6.07 4.17
CA ASN A 24 -4.97 5.98 3.56
C ASN A 24 -6.08 5.94 4.63
N TYR A 25 -5.81 5.38 5.82
CA TYR A 25 -6.76 5.36 6.94
C TYR A 25 -6.78 6.65 7.75
N SER A 26 -5.69 7.42 7.74
CA SER A 26 -5.60 8.70 8.44
C SER A 26 -6.37 9.83 7.74
N ILE A 27 -6.92 9.59 6.55
CA ILE A 27 -7.76 10.55 5.82
C ILE A 27 -9.23 10.23 6.17
N PRO A 28 -10.00 11.15 6.78
CA PRO A 28 -11.37 10.87 7.19
C PRO A 28 -12.28 10.54 5.99
N LYS A 29 -13.17 9.54 6.17
CA LYS A 29 -14.17 9.17 5.16
C LYS A 29 -15.14 10.34 4.94
N GLY A 30 -15.38 10.72 3.69
CA GLY A 30 -16.28 11.82 3.33
C GLY A 30 -15.60 13.09 2.84
N TYR A 31 -14.27 13.23 3.04
CA TYR A 31 -13.50 14.24 2.33
C TYR A 31 -13.21 13.75 0.92
N GLY A 32 -14.14 14.05 0.01
CA GLY A 32 -13.99 13.83 -1.42
C GLY A 32 -12.74 14.51 -1.97
N ILE A 33 -12.15 13.89 -2.98
CA ILE A 33 -11.20 14.41 -3.97
C ILE A 33 -10.47 15.68 -3.50
N ARG A 34 -9.29 15.50 -2.90
CA ARG A 34 -8.31 16.58 -2.67
C ARG A 34 -8.89 17.81 -1.95
N SER A 35 -9.39 17.67 -0.72
CA SER A 35 -9.24 18.80 0.20
C SER A 35 -7.75 19.19 0.21
N SER A 36 -7.47 20.49 0.06
CA SER A 36 -6.11 21.06 0.09
C SER A 36 -5.32 20.54 1.29
N ASP A 37 -6.02 20.29 2.40
CA ASP A 37 -5.48 19.90 3.69
C ASP A 37 -4.89 18.48 3.66
N TYR A 38 -5.40 17.62 2.77
CA TYR A 38 -4.95 16.23 2.64
C TYR A 38 -4.09 15.94 1.40
N SER A 39 -3.86 16.93 0.54
CA SER A 39 -3.00 16.82 -0.67
C SER A 39 -1.63 16.20 -0.36
N LYS A 40 -0.96 16.69 0.71
CA LYS A 40 0.34 16.17 1.18
C LYS A 40 0.30 14.68 1.53
N PHE A 41 -0.81 14.18 2.08
CA PHE A 41 -0.96 12.76 2.40
C PHE A 41 -1.15 11.93 1.13
N TYR A 42 -1.92 12.41 0.17
CA TYR A 42 -2.06 11.74 -1.14
C TYR A 42 -0.74 11.67 -1.91
N ASP A 43 0.03 12.76 -1.94
CA ASP A 43 1.35 12.80 -2.59
C ASP A 43 2.31 11.85 -1.89
N LYS A 44 2.33 11.87 -0.55
CA LYS A 44 3.19 10.98 0.22
C LYS A 44 2.84 9.50 -0.01
N LYS A 45 1.54 9.18 -0.04
CA LYS A 45 1.05 7.83 -0.36
C LYS A 45 1.53 7.41 -1.75
N THR A 46 1.38 8.27 -2.75
CA THR A 46 1.80 8.01 -4.13
C THR A 46 3.31 7.76 -4.23
N GLN A 47 4.13 8.59 -3.57
CA GLN A 47 5.58 8.41 -3.52
C GLN A 47 5.98 7.06 -2.91
N LEU A 48 5.33 6.65 -1.81
CA LEU A 48 5.62 5.37 -1.16
C LEU A 48 5.27 4.19 -2.06
N LEU A 49 4.12 4.24 -2.73
CA LEU A 49 3.69 3.19 -3.64
C LEU A 49 4.60 3.08 -4.87
N ASN A 50 5.03 4.21 -5.45
CA ASN A 50 6.01 4.21 -6.55
C ASN A 50 7.34 3.60 -6.11
N ALA A 51 7.81 3.91 -4.89
CA ALA A 51 9.02 3.30 -4.34
C ALA A 51 8.87 1.78 -4.15
N VAL A 52 7.69 1.30 -3.73
CA VAL A 52 7.39 -0.15 -3.64
C VAL A 52 7.45 -0.78 -5.03
N VAL A 53 6.76 -0.22 -6.02
CA VAL A 53 6.76 -0.76 -7.40
C VAL A 53 8.17 -0.80 -7.99
N ASN A 54 8.95 0.26 -7.80
CA ASN A 54 10.34 0.29 -8.26
C ASN A 54 11.17 -0.83 -7.61
N LYS A 55 11.03 -1.03 -6.29
CA LYS A 55 11.71 -2.14 -5.60
C LYS A 55 11.28 -3.50 -6.13
N ILE A 56 9.99 -3.71 -6.37
CA ILE A 56 9.49 -4.97 -6.94
C ILE A 56 10.13 -5.24 -8.30
N LYS A 57 10.20 -4.23 -9.18
CA LYS A 57 10.81 -4.35 -10.51
C LYS A 57 12.32 -4.59 -10.43
N THR A 58 13.04 -3.76 -9.67
CA THR A 58 14.51 -3.83 -9.57
C THR A 58 15.00 -5.11 -8.93
N TYR A 59 14.34 -5.57 -7.87
CA TYR A 59 14.79 -6.71 -7.05
C TYR A 59 13.94 -7.97 -7.28
N SER A 60 13.06 -7.98 -8.30
CA SER A 60 12.15 -9.11 -8.61
C SER A 60 11.45 -9.66 -7.37
N LEU A 61 10.93 -8.78 -6.52
CA LEU A 61 10.39 -9.16 -5.21
C LEU A 61 9.11 -10.00 -5.37
N PRO A 62 8.87 -10.99 -4.50
CA PRO A 62 7.66 -11.81 -4.52
C PRO A 62 6.43 -11.06 -3.94
N ILE A 63 6.17 -9.84 -4.42
CA ILE A 63 4.99 -9.03 -4.10
C ILE A 63 4.20 -8.88 -5.39
N LYS A 64 2.99 -9.44 -5.45
CA LYS A 64 2.14 -9.25 -6.63
C LYS A 64 1.53 -7.85 -6.57
N TYR A 65 1.42 -7.20 -7.70
CA TYR A 65 0.72 -5.92 -7.80
C TYR A 65 0.09 -5.75 -9.19
N GLY A 66 -0.91 -4.90 -9.26
CA GLY A 66 -1.55 -4.51 -10.52
C GLY A 66 -2.81 -3.69 -10.30
N ILE A 67 -3.41 -3.22 -11.39
CA ILE A 67 -4.66 -2.49 -11.41
C ILE A 67 -5.84 -3.46 -11.57
N GLY A 68 -6.92 -3.18 -10.86
CA GLY A 68 -8.26 -3.63 -11.16
C GLY A 68 -9.25 -2.49 -10.96
N TYR A 69 -10.53 -2.83 -10.84
CA TYR A 69 -11.60 -1.86 -10.69
C TYR A 69 -12.47 -2.23 -9.50
N ASP A 70 -12.90 -1.22 -8.74
CA ASP A 70 -13.89 -1.45 -7.69
C ASP A 70 -15.30 -1.59 -8.26
N GLN A 71 -16.29 -1.77 -7.38
CA GLN A 71 -17.70 -1.91 -7.76
C GLN A 71 -18.29 -0.67 -8.45
N LYS A 72 -17.63 0.49 -8.34
CA LYS A 72 -18.03 1.74 -8.99
C LYS A 72 -17.32 1.97 -10.32
N GLY A 73 -16.40 1.07 -10.70
CA GLY A 73 -15.57 1.21 -11.89
C GLY A 73 -14.36 2.12 -11.70
N ASP A 74 -14.04 2.51 -10.46
CA ASP A 74 -12.86 3.32 -10.17
C ASP A 74 -11.60 2.44 -10.23
N ALA A 75 -10.54 2.97 -10.84
CA ALA A 75 -9.26 2.25 -10.89
C ALA A 75 -8.63 2.12 -9.50
N VAL A 76 -8.27 0.88 -9.15
CA VAL A 76 -7.66 0.53 -7.86
C VAL A 76 -6.37 -0.23 -8.12
N THR A 77 -5.29 0.18 -7.46
CA THR A 77 -4.07 -0.64 -7.43
C THR A 77 -4.08 -1.58 -6.24
N TYR A 78 -3.88 -2.86 -6.52
CA TYR A 78 -3.78 -3.94 -5.55
C TYR A 78 -2.34 -4.38 -5.35
N PHE A 79 -2.00 -4.75 -4.12
CA PHE A 79 -0.76 -5.40 -3.74
C PHE A 79 -1.07 -6.65 -2.90
N GLU A 80 -0.44 -7.77 -3.22
CA GLU A 80 -0.49 -9.00 -2.42
C GLU A 80 0.87 -9.26 -1.78
N VAL A 81 0.92 -9.29 -0.45
CA VAL A 81 2.15 -9.39 0.34
C VAL A 81 1.91 -10.23 1.60
N VAL A 82 2.94 -10.94 2.07
CA VAL A 82 2.87 -11.64 3.37
C VAL A 82 3.14 -10.66 4.51
N ILE A 83 2.17 -10.52 5.41
CA ILE A 83 2.25 -9.70 6.63
C ILE A 83 1.81 -10.57 7.80
N ASN A 84 2.62 -10.64 8.87
CA ASN A 84 2.35 -11.51 10.03
C ASN A 84 2.06 -12.96 9.63
N HIS A 85 2.84 -13.51 8.70
CA HIS A 85 2.70 -14.87 8.16
C HIS A 85 1.41 -15.15 7.37
N GLU A 86 0.57 -14.14 7.13
CA GLU A 86 -0.66 -14.26 6.35
C GLU A 86 -0.54 -13.49 5.02
N ILE A 87 -1.10 -14.04 3.95
CA ILE A 87 -1.25 -13.32 2.68
C ILE A 87 -2.28 -12.22 2.89
N ARG A 88 -1.85 -10.96 2.73
CA ARG A 88 -2.70 -9.77 2.79
C ARG A 88 -2.78 -9.12 1.42
N GLN A 89 -3.96 -8.60 1.11
CA GLN A 89 -4.18 -7.78 -0.08
C GLN A 89 -4.50 -6.35 0.33
N LEU A 90 -3.74 -5.40 -0.21
CA LEU A 90 -3.86 -3.98 0.10
C LEU A 90 -4.25 -3.22 -1.17
N SER A 91 -5.30 -2.42 -1.08
CA SER A 91 -5.88 -1.69 -2.20
C SER A 91 -5.71 -0.18 -2.04
N PHE A 92 -5.40 0.52 -3.12
CA PHE A 92 -5.16 1.96 -3.12
C PHE A 92 -5.81 2.63 -4.32
N HIS A 93 -6.62 3.66 -4.06
CA HIS A 93 -7.04 4.60 -5.09
C HIS A 93 -5.97 5.67 -5.32
N GLY A 94 -5.86 6.15 -6.57
CA GLY A 94 -5.06 7.32 -6.94
C GLY A 94 -3.61 7.03 -7.33
N LEU A 95 -3.20 5.77 -7.45
CA LEU A 95 -1.91 5.42 -8.06
C LEU A 95 -2.10 5.27 -9.58
N TYR A 96 -1.83 6.34 -10.31
CA TYR A 96 -1.89 6.34 -11.77
C TYR A 96 -0.48 6.04 -12.32
N GLY A 97 -0.35 5.03 -13.20
CA GLY A 97 0.91 4.72 -13.88
C GLY A 97 1.33 3.23 -13.90
N THR A 98 0.63 2.35 -13.19
CA THR A 98 0.85 0.89 -13.30
C THR A 98 -0.11 0.30 -14.34
N THR A 99 0.33 0.06 -15.57
CA THR A 99 -0.53 -0.54 -16.62
C THR A 99 -0.75 -2.05 -16.48
N LYS A 100 -0.14 -2.70 -15.48
CA LYS A 100 -0.23 -4.14 -15.27
C LYS A 100 -1.56 -4.49 -14.61
N LEU A 101 -2.39 -5.33 -15.24
CA LEU A 101 -3.58 -5.90 -14.59
C LEU A 101 -3.20 -6.74 -13.37
N PHE A 102 -4.03 -6.72 -12.33
CA PHE A 102 -3.82 -7.58 -11.17
C PHE A 102 -4.23 -9.01 -11.50
N HIS A 103 -3.27 -9.94 -11.51
CA HIS A 103 -3.50 -11.37 -11.79
C HIS A 103 -3.52 -12.23 -10.52
N GLY A 104 -3.98 -11.68 -9.39
CA GLY A 104 -4.23 -12.43 -8.15
C GLY A 104 -5.73 -12.66 -7.93
N VAL A 105 -6.09 -13.68 -7.14
CA VAL A 105 -7.48 -13.87 -6.70
C VAL A 105 -7.79 -12.79 -5.67
N TRP A 106 -8.64 -11.82 -5.98
CA TRP A 106 -9.03 -10.79 -5.02
C TRP A 106 -9.86 -11.42 -3.88
N ASN A 107 -9.32 -11.40 -2.67
CA ASN A 107 -9.93 -12.01 -1.47
C ASN A 107 -10.72 -11.02 -0.61
N GLY A 108 -10.92 -9.78 -1.07
CA GLY A 108 -11.89 -8.86 -0.47
C GLY A 108 -11.57 -8.36 0.95
N ILE A 109 -10.38 -8.63 1.51
CA ILE A 109 -10.04 -8.16 2.87
C ILE A 109 -9.74 -6.66 2.82
N ILE A 110 -10.80 -5.87 2.90
CA ILE A 110 -10.75 -4.48 3.34
C ILE A 110 -10.45 -4.55 4.84
N SER A 111 -9.17 -4.50 5.25
CA SER A 111 -8.88 -4.55 6.68
C SER A 111 -9.53 -3.35 7.36
N LYS A 112 -10.47 -3.57 8.29
CA LYS A 112 -11.21 -2.49 8.96
C LYS A 112 -10.36 -1.72 9.98
N SER A 113 -9.04 -1.91 9.98
CA SER A 113 -8.10 -1.46 11.00
C SER A 113 -6.70 -1.20 10.42
N PHE A 114 -5.91 -0.40 11.15
CA PHE A 114 -4.49 -0.17 10.88
C PHE A 114 -3.71 -1.49 10.83
N ILE A 115 -2.75 -1.58 9.91
CA ILE A 115 -1.81 -2.70 9.87
C ILE A 115 -0.60 -2.34 10.72
N ARG A 116 -0.28 -3.27 11.64
CA ARG A 116 0.91 -3.22 12.47
C ARG A 116 2.04 -3.97 11.77
N ASP A 117 3.26 -3.51 11.96
CA ASP A 117 4.44 -4.25 11.48
C ASP A 117 4.70 -5.50 12.34
N ASP A 118 5.72 -6.28 11.97
CA ASP A 118 6.10 -7.50 12.68
C ASP A 118 6.53 -7.24 14.15
N ASN A 119 6.74 -5.97 14.54
CA ASN A 119 7.06 -5.55 15.92
C ASN A 119 5.83 -4.96 16.63
N ASN A 120 4.63 -5.20 16.12
CA ASN A 120 3.36 -4.72 16.67
C ASN A 120 3.22 -3.18 16.70
N LYS A 121 4.06 -2.45 15.95
CA LYS A 121 4.04 -0.99 15.86
C LYS A 121 3.12 -0.53 14.73
N ILE A 122 2.23 0.42 15.03
CA ILE A 122 1.49 1.14 13.98
C ILE A 122 2.50 2.04 13.27
N LEU A 123 2.77 1.75 12.00
CA LEU A 123 3.57 2.61 11.14
C LEU A 123 2.68 3.69 10.53
N GLY A 124 2.15 4.57 11.38
CA GLY A 124 1.40 5.77 11.07
C GLY A 124 1.82 6.82 12.09
N ASN A 125 2.12 8.05 11.66
CA ASN A 125 2.66 9.07 12.56
C ASN A 125 1.70 9.28 13.74
N LYS A 126 2.16 9.30 14.99
CA LYS A 126 1.26 9.53 16.17
C LYS A 126 0.49 10.85 16.07
N ASP A 127 0.99 11.79 15.28
CA ASP A 127 0.35 13.08 14.99
C ASP A 127 -0.84 13.01 14.02
N LEU A 128 -1.07 11.87 13.36
CA LEU A 128 -2.25 11.64 12.51
C LEU A 128 -3.49 11.21 13.33
N PHE A 129 -3.35 11.04 14.64
CA PHE A 129 -4.36 10.48 15.54
C PHE A 129 -4.95 11.49 16.53
N ARG A 130 -4.70 12.79 16.33
CA ARG A 130 -5.33 13.85 17.12
C ARG A 130 -6.30 14.64 16.24
N TYR A 131 -7.54 14.19 16.20
CA TYR A 131 -8.73 15.02 16.08
C TYR A 131 -9.80 14.45 17.03
#